data_AF-A0A965PBT5-F1
#
_entry.id   AF-A0A965PBT5-F1
#
_cell.length_a   1.000
_cell.length_b   1.000
_cell.length_c   1.000
_cell.angle_alpha   90.00
_cell.angle_beta   90.00
_cell.angle_gamma   90.00
#
_symmetry.space_group_name_H-M   'P 1'
#
loop_
_entity.id
_entity.type
_entity.pdbx_description
1 polymer ?
#
loop_
_entity_poly.entity_id
_entity_poly.type
_entity_poly.pdbx_seq_one_letter_code
_entity_poly.pdbx_strand_id
1 'polypeptide(L)'
;MAVSFNSIKAEVMSLLNALPATTPAIAQQNFTNASSGTVASVSTDWPEGLIQEAVIDSEYRICYEVGLNEFHPERADFEELSVALSNGATLPINSANSKPFIGKYSGIIDGTTLKPLIERPLAVVRMVTENEQSMYPVGLNVYAIMGSKLYFAAPNQAKITGPAVARATWAGNIRCRDSHAPAIVHGAMAYLLTKEGVWAQAFQMHAELYAAYLGAIRSVGRQTGVPMPGVQ
;
A
#
# COMPACT_ATOMS: atom_id res chain seq x y z
N MET A 1 -11.47 7.89 2.86
CA MET A 1 -10.50 8.50 1.94
C MET A 1 -11.26 9.49 1.10
N ALA A 2 -11.17 10.76 1.45
CA ALA A 2 -11.91 11.87 0.85
C ALA A 2 -11.00 12.85 0.09
N VAL A 3 -9.69 12.83 0.33
CA VAL A 3 -8.75 13.71 -0.37
C VAL A 3 -8.58 13.24 -1.82
N SER A 4 -8.84 14.14 -2.75
CA SER A 4 -8.72 13.87 -4.18
C SER A 4 -7.26 13.95 -4.64
N PHE A 5 -6.90 13.20 -5.68
CA PHE A 5 -5.59 13.32 -6.31
C PHE A 5 -5.35 14.76 -6.82
N ASN A 6 -6.39 15.38 -7.41
CA ASN A 6 -6.32 16.75 -7.92
C ASN A 6 -6.07 17.79 -6.82
N SER A 7 -6.63 17.61 -5.62
CA SER A 7 -6.34 18.53 -4.50
C SER A 7 -4.89 18.48 -4.06
N ILE A 8 -4.26 17.29 -4.01
CA ILE A 8 -2.83 17.16 -3.69
C ILE A 8 -1.98 17.74 -4.81
N LYS A 9 -2.32 17.43 -6.07
CA LYS A 9 -1.66 18.00 -7.24
C LYS A 9 -1.69 19.54 -7.21
N ALA A 10 -2.83 20.14 -6.88
CA ALA A 10 -2.97 21.59 -6.78
C ALA A 10 -2.08 22.18 -5.67
N GLU A 11 -1.95 21.50 -4.54
CA GLU A 11 -1.04 21.89 -3.45
C GLU A 11 0.43 21.85 -3.89
N VAL A 12 0.87 20.77 -4.54
CA VAL A 12 2.24 20.67 -5.08
C VAL A 12 2.49 21.73 -6.15
N MET A 13 1.54 21.94 -7.07
CA MET A 13 1.63 22.99 -8.09
C MET A 13 1.73 24.39 -7.47
N SER A 14 1.00 24.64 -6.38
CA SER A 14 1.08 25.92 -5.66
C SER A 14 2.46 26.11 -5.02
N LEU A 15 3.00 25.08 -4.37
CA LEU A 15 4.32 25.15 -3.72
C LEU A 15 5.47 25.35 -4.71
N LEU A 16 5.35 24.79 -5.92
CA LEU A 16 6.33 24.97 -6.99
C LEU A 16 6.15 26.26 -7.78
N ASN A 17 5.16 27.10 -7.44
CA ASN A 17 4.72 28.24 -8.25
C ASN A 17 4.43 27.86 -9.72
N ALA A 18 3.92 26.66 -9.94
CA ALA A 18 3.58 26.15 -11.27
C ALA A 18 2.20 26.63 -11.77
N LEU A 19 1.40 27.23 -10.89
CA LEU A 19 0.14 27.87 -11.23
C LEU A 19 0.39 29.32 -11.68
N PRO A 20 -0.04 29.72 -12.88
CA PRO A 20 0.14 31.10 -13.32
C PRO A 20 -0.72 32.04 -12.47
N ALA A 21 -0.14 33.09 -11.91
CA ALA A 21 -0.90 34.12 -11.21
C ALA A 21 -0.21 35.48 -11.33
N THR A 22 -1.00 36.49 -11.71
CA THR A 22 -0.58 37.90 -11.73
C THR A 22 -1.18 38.70 -10.58
N THR A 23 -2.18 38.14 -9.89
CA THR A 23 -2.83 38.74 -8.72
C THR A 23 -3.21 37.65 -7.70
N PRO A 24 -3.39 37.99 -6.42
CA PRO A 24 -3.85 37.04 -5.39
C PRO A 24 -5.20 36.39 -5.72
N ALA A 25 -6.12 37.13 -6.33
CA ALA A 25 -7.44 36.61 -6.72
C ALA A 25 -7.32 35.53 -7.81
N ILE A 26 -6.45 35.76 -8.80
CA ILE A 26 -6.17 34.78 -9.86
C ILE A 26 -5.45 33.56 -9.29
N ALA A 27 -4.54 33.73 -8.33
CA ALA A 27 -3.87 32.62 -7.65
C ALA A 27 -4.89 31.70 -6.94
N GLN A 28 -5.82 32.28 -6.17
CA GLN A 28 -6.85 31.53 -5.47
C GLN A 28 -7.81 30.81 -6.44
N GLN A 29 -8.20 31.48 -7.52
CA GLN A 29 -9.07 30.91 -8.55
C GLN A 29 -8.38 29.74 -9.26
N ASN A 30 -7.13 29.89 -9.68
CA ASN A 30 -6.38 28.84 -10.37
C ASN A 30 -6.09 27.65 -9.46
N PHE A 31 -5.81 27.87 -8.17
CA PHE A 31 -5.72 26.80 -7.18
C PHE A 31 -7.04 26.02 -7.06
N THR A 32 -8.17 26.72 -6.93
CA THR A 32 -9.50 26.10 -6.84
C THR A 32 -9.82 25.29 -8.08
N ASN A 33 -9.48 25.81 -9.26
CA ASN A 33 -9.69 25.13 -10.53
C ASN A 33 -8.75 23.92 -10.69
N ALA A 34 -7.49 24.02 -10.29
CA ALA A 34 -6.55 22.89 -10.29
C ALA A 34 -7.03 21.77 -9.34
N SER A 35 -7.54 22.14 -8.16
CA SER A 35 -8.10 21.20 -7.17
C SER A 35 -9.34 20.48 -7.70
N SER A 36 -10.14 21.13 -8.54
CA SER A 36 -11.26 20.52 -9.26
C SER A 36 -10.87 19.79 -10.56
N GLY A 37 -9.58 19.81 -10.95
CA GLY A 37 -9.07 19.16 -12.15
C GLY A 37 -9.34 19.91 -13.46
N THR A 38 -9.66 21.21 -13.40
CA THR A 38 -10.07 22.03 -14.56
C THR A 38 -8.98 22.95 -15.11
N VAL A 39 -7.81 23.02 -14.45
CA VAL A 39 -6.62 23.76 -14.92
C VAL A 39 -5.44 22.80 -15.10
N ALA A 40 -4.76 22.94 -16.24
CA ALA A 40 -3.48 22.27 -16.52
C ALA A 40 -2.28 23.11 -16.06
N SER A 41 -1.16 22.48 -15.70
CA SER A 41 0.08 23.22 -15.37
C SER A 41 0.52 24.07 -16.56
N VAL A 42 0.98 25.29 -16.30
CA VAL A 42 1.51 26.19 -17.34
C VAL A 42 3.01 26.45 -17.15
N SER A 43 3.63 25.79 -16.17
CA SER A 43 5.07 25.88 -15.94
C SER A 43 5.85 25.03 -16.95
N THR A 44 6.88 25.63 -17.56
CA THR A 44 7.84 24.93 -18.42
C THR A 44 8.88 24.17 -17.61
N ASP A 45 9.17 24.63 -16.39
CA ASP A 45 10.15 24.00 -15.50
C ASP A 45 9.55 22.78 -14.78
N TRP A 46 8.24 22.83 -14.53
CA TRP A 46 7.47 21.74 -13.90
C TRP A 46 6.24 21.34 -14.74
N PRO A 47 6.47 20.60 -15.84
CA PRO A 47 5.40 20.02 -16.64
C PRO A 47 4.42 19.21 -15.78
N GLU A 48 3.14 19.30 -16.11
CA GLU A 48 2.09 18.63 -15.32
C GLU A 48 2.31 17.13 -15.18
N GLY A 49 2.74 16.46 -16.25
CA GLY A 49 3.00 15.01 -16.21
C GLY A 49 4.07 14.65 -15.17
N LEU A 50 5.12 15.45 -15.03
CA LEU A 50 6.15 15.20 -14.01
C LEU A 50 5.60 15.37 -12.59
N ILE A 51 4.77 16.39 -12.37
CA ILE A 51 4.12 16.60 -11.07
C ILE A 51 3.18 15.44 -10.74
N GLN A 52 2.37 15.00 -11.71
CA GLN A 52 1.45 13.87 -11.53
C GLN A 52 2.21 12.59 -11.17
N GLU A 53 3.28 12.26 -11.91
CA GLU A 53 4.09 11.07 -11.66
C GLU A 53 4.74 11.11 -10.27
N ALA A 54 5.25 12.28 -9.84
CA ALA A 54 5.83 12.47 -8.51
C ALA A 54 4.82 12.25 -7.36
N VAL A 55 3.58 12.71 -7.53
CA VAL A 55 2.50 12.48 -6.56
C VAL A 55 2.09 11.00 -6.53
N ILE A 56 1.99 10.34 -7.68
CA ILE A 56 1.67 8.91 -7.77
C ILE A 56 2.77 8.08 -7.09
N ASP A 57 4.04 8.42 -7.32
CA ASP A 57 5.16 7.69 -6.75
C ASP A 57 5.26 7.89 -5.23
N SER A 58 5.00 9.10 -4.73
CA SER A 58 4.99 9.36 -3.29
C SER A 58 3.82 8.68 -2.57
N GLU A 59 2.61 8.68 -3.16
CA GLU A 59 1.46 7.91 -2.67
C GLU A 59 1.75 6.41 -2.67
N TYR A 60 2.23 5.88 -3.80
CA TYR A 60 2.56 4.46 -3.93
C TYR A 60 3.57 4.02 -2.88
N ARG A 61 4.61 4.83 -2.62
CA ARG A 61 5.62 4.50 -1.63
C ARG A 61 5.05 4.44 -0.21
N ILE A 62 4.15 5.34 0.16
CA ILE A 62 3.46 5.28 1.47
C ILE A 62 2.63 4.00 1.57
N CYS A 63 1.78 3.72 0.58
CA CYS A 63 0.96 2.50 0.56
C CYS A 63 1.81 1.23 0.62
N TYR A 64 2.94 1.21 -0.09
CA TYR A 64 3.89 0.09 -0.10
C TYR A 64 4.49 -0.14 1.30
N GLU A 65 4.92 0.91 2.00
CA GLU A 65 5.50 0.80 3.34
C GLU A 65 4.45 0.38 4.38
N VAL A 66 3.22 0.87 4.26
CA VAL A 66 2.09 0.42 5.09
C VAL A 66 1.81 -1.07 4.89
N GLY A 67 1.76 -1.54 3.64
CA GLY A 67 1.54 -2.94 3.31
C GLY A 67 2.69 -3.87 3.77
N LEU A 68 3.93 -3.37 3.74
CA LEU A 68 5.12 -4.10 4.17
C LEU A 68 5.15 -4.31 5.69
N ASN A 69 4.61 -3.38 6.48
CA ASN A 69 4.61 -3.47 7.94
C ASN A 69 3.45 -4.35 8.44
N GLU A 70 3.76 -5.57 8.88
CA GLU A 70 2.79 -6.57 9.39
C GLU A 70 1.88 -6.02 10.51
N PHE A 71 2.39 -5.11 11.35
CA PHE A 71 1.67 -4.59 12.51
C PHE A 71 0.97 -3.26 12.25
N HIS A 72 1.06 -2.72 11.03
CA HIS A 72 0.45 -1.42 10.74
C HIS A 72 -1.08 -1.57 10.73
N PRO A 73 -1.84 -0.74 11.48
CA PRO A 73 -3.29 -0.87 11.59
C PRO A 73 -4.00 -0.67 10.25
N GLU A 74 -3.42 0.16 9.38
CA GLU A 74 -3.96 0.45 8.05
C GLU A 74 -3.60 -0.61 6.99
N ARG A 75 -2.85 -1.66 7.35
CA ARG A 75 -2.53 -2.75 6.42
C ARG A 75 -3.78 -3.45 5.89
N ALA A 76 -4.83 -3.53 6.71
CA ALA A 76 -6.12 -4.11 6.34
C ALA A 76 -6.84 -3.32 5.23
N ASP A 77 -6.58 -2.01 5.09
CA ASP A 77 -7.21 -1.18 4.06
C ASP A 77 -6.72 -1.57 2.64
N PHE A 78 -5.60 -2.29 2.53
CA PHE A 78 -5.02 -2.78 1.28
C PHE A 78 -5.20 -4.29 1.08
N GLU A 79 -6.02 -4.93 1.91
CA GLU A 79 -6.18 -6.38 1.90
C GLU A 79 -6.97 -6.85 0.68
N GLU A 80 -6.36 -7.72 -0.13
CA GLU A 80 -6.98 -8.33 -1.29
C GLU A 80 -6.86 -9.85 -1.25
N LEU A 81 -7.68 -10.49 -2.08
CA LEU A 81 -7.74 -11.94 -2.21
C LEU A 81 -7.05 -12.40 -3.49
N SER A 82 -6.43 -13.58 -3.42
CA SER A 82 -5.98 -14.28 -4.63
C SER A 82 -7.17 -14.85 -5.42
N VAL A 83 -6.90 -15.25 -6.66
CA VAL A 83 -7.78 -16.22 -7.34
C VAL A 83 -7.88 -17.50 -6.52
N ALA A 84 -8.94 -18.26 -6.73
CA ALA A 84 -9.13 -19.52 -6.04
C ALA A 84 -8.04 -20.54 -6.44
N LEU A 85 -7.42 -21.15 -5.43
CA LEU A 85 -6.27 -22.04 -5.59
C LEU A 85 -6.70 -23.49 -5.39
N SER A 86 -6.21 -24.35 -6.27
CA SER A 86 -6.28 -25.80 -6.09
C SER A 86 -5.26 -26.27 -5.06
N ASN A 87 -5.49 -27.45 -4.48
CA ASN A 87 -4.53 -28.06 -3.56
C ASN A 87 -3.19 -28.32 -4.29
N GLY A 88 -2.06 -28.00 -3.66
CA GLY A 88 -0.73 -28.09 -4.24
C GLY A 88 -0.37 -26.96 -5.21
N ALA A 89 -1.23 -25.94 -5.38
CA ALA A 89 -0.96 -24.79 -6.23
C ALA A 89 0.21 -23.94 -5.69
N THR A 90 0.91 -23.27 -6.62
CA THR A 90 1.95 -22.31 -6.28
C THR A 90 1.36 -21.06 -5.63
N LEU A 91 2.05 -20.51 -4.64
CA LEU A 91 1.67 -19.27 -4.00
C LEU A 91 1.60 -18.13 -5.05
N PRO A 92 0.45 -17.45 -5.19
CA PRO A 92 0.24 -16.39 -6.16
C PRO A 92 1.05 -15.15 -5.79
N ILE A 93 1.74 -14.56 -6.78
CA ILE A 93 2.42 -13.28 -6.61
C ILE A 93 1.47 -12.07 -6.70
N ASN A 94 0.30 -12.26 -7.31
CA ASN A 94 -0.68 -11.21 -7.57
C ASN A 94 -2.04 -11.58 -6.98
N SER A 95 -2.80 -10.57 -6.59
CA SER A 95 -4.20 -10.69 -6.23
C SER A 95 -5.08 -11.02 -7.45
N ALA A 96 -6.35 -11.34 -7.21
CA ALA A 96 -7.34 -11.54 -8.26
C ALA A 96 -7.52 -10.31 -9.17
N ASN A 97 -7.20 -9.11 -8.68
CA ASN A 97 -7.24 -7.85 -9.43
C ASN A 97 -5.89 -7.50 -10.09
N SER A 98 -4.96 -8.46 -10.19
CA SER A 98 -3.62 -8.28 -10.77
C SER A 98 -2.72 -7.27 -10.05
N LYS A 99 -3.02 -6.93 -8.78
CA LYS A 99 -2.10 -6.14 -7.95
C LYS A 99 -1.08 -7.08 -7.29
N PRO A 100 0.22 -6.71 -7.24
CA PRO A 100 1.21 -7.56 -6.59
C PRO A 100 0.97 -7.59 -5.08
N PHE A 101 1.06 -8.77 -4.48
CA PHE A 101 1.09 -8.90 -3.03
C PHE A 101 2.41 -8.38 -2.47
N ILE A 102 2.35 -7.68 -1.34
CA ILE A 102 3.51 -7.04 -0.71
C ILE A 102 3.68 -7.59 0.70
N GLY A 103 4.92 -7.85 1.10
CA GLY A 103 5.21 -8.34 2.44
C GLY A 103 4.65 -9.74 2.68
N LYS A 104 4.24 -9.99 3.93
CA LYS A 104 3.70 -11.28 4.37
C LYS A 104 2.22 -11.38 4.05
N TYR A 105 1.71 -12.56 3.70
CA TYR A 105 0.27 -12.82 3.61
C TYR A 105 -0.39 -12.68 4.98
N SER A 106 -1.62 -12.17 5.02
CA SER A 106 -2.41 -12.10 6.25
C SER A 106 -2.91 -13.48 6.69
N GLY A 107 -3.19 -14.36 5.72
CA GLY A 107 -3.70 -15.70 6.02
C GLY A 107 -4.32 -16.38 4.80
N ILE A 108 -4.99 -17.49 5.05
CA ILE A 108 -5.70 -18.29 4.05
C ILE A 108 -7.14 -18.47 4.50
N ILE A 109 -8.07 -18.32 3.56
CA ILE A 109 -9.51 -18.44 3.79
C ILE A 109 -10.13 -19.44 2.82
N ASP A 110 -11.28 -19.98 3.19
CA ASP A 110 -12.09 -20.81 2.31
C ASP A 110 -12.71 -19.93 1.21
N GLY A 111 -12.64 -20.38 -0.04
CA GLY A 111 -12.94 -19.57 -1.21
C GLY A 111 -14.41 -19.21 -1.39
N THR A 112 -15.31 -19.93 -0.70
CA THR A 112 -16.77 -19.71 -0.76
C THR A 112 -17.30 -19.15 0.57
N THR A 113 -16.95 -19.78 1.70
CA THR A 113 -17.45 -19.40 3.03
C THR A 113 -16.67 -18.27 3.68
N LEU A 114 -15.50 -17.92 3.12
CA LEU A 114 -14.58 -16.88 3.63
C LEU A 114 -14.12 -17.11 5.08
N LYS A 115 -14.29 -18.33 5.59
CA LYS A 115 -13.82 -18.70 6.92
C LYS A 115 -12.30 -18.87 6.90
N PRO A 116 -11.56 -18.36 7.90
CA PRO A 116 -10.13 -18.56 7.97
C PRO A 116 -9.79 -20.05 8.16
N LEU A 117 -8.74 -20.49 7.46
CA LEU A 117 -8.11 -21.79 7.69
C LEU A 117 -7.02 -21.61 8.75
N ILE A 118 -6.81 -22.67 9.52
CA ILE A 118 -5.83 -22.70 10.61
C ILE A 118 -4.56 -23.40 10.13
N GLU A 119 -3.41 -22.80 10.38
CA GLU A 119 -2.12 -23.42 10.02
C GLU A 119 -1.86 -24.68 10.86
N ARG A 120 -1.46 -25.75 10.17
CA ARG A 120 -1.10 -27.05 10.76
C ARG A 120 0.11 -27.65 10.04
N PRO A 121 0.85 -28.57 10.69
CA PRO A 121 1.93 -29.31 10.02
C PRO A 121 1.43 -30.06 8.78
N LEU A 122 2.25 -30.13 7.74
CA LEU A 122 1.87 -30.77 6.46
C LEU A 122 1.37 -32.21 6.63
N ALA A 123 1.97 -32.98 7.53
CA ALA A 123 1.55 -34.36 7.81
C ALA A 123 0.08 -34.44 8.24
N VAL A 124 -0.38 -33.49 9.08
CA VAL A 124 -1.77 -33.42 9.54
C VAL A 124 -2.70 -33.04 8.40
N VAL A 125 -2.31 -32.04 7.60
CA VAL A 125 -3.12 -31.61 6.44
C VAL A 125 -3.26 -32.74 5.43
N ARG A 126 -2.15 -33.42 5.10
CA ARG A 126 -2.15 -34.59 4.20
C ARG A 126 -2.99 -35.73 4.73
N MET A 127 -2.88 -36.03 6.02
CA MET A 127 -3.69 -37.07 6.65
C MET A 127 -5.19 -36.79 6.49
N VAL A 128 -5.62 -35.53 6.63
CA VAL A 128 -7.03 -35.16 6.45
C VAL A 128 -7.45 -35.23 4.98
N THR A 129 -6.62 -34.73 4.05
CA THR A 129 -6.94 -34.75 2.61
C THR A 129 -6.92 -36.14 1.99
N GLU A 130 -6.01 -37.01 2.44
CA GLU A 130 -5.85 -38.37 1.89
C GLU A 130 -6.86 -39.37 2.49
N ASN A 131 -7.50 -39.02 3.62
CA ASN A 131 -8.46 -39.87 4.31
C ASN A 131 -9.90 -39.29 4.30
N GLU A 132 -10.32 -38.66 3.20
CA GLU A 132 -11.65 -38.01 3.06
C GLU A 132 -12.87 -38.91 3.39
N GLN A 133 -12.69 -40.24 3.40
CA GLN A 133 -13.74 -41.22 3.76
C GLN A 133 -13.55 -41.90 5.13
N SER A 134 -12.57 -41.47 5.93
CA SER A 134 -12.27 -42.05 7.25
C SER A 134 -12.83 -41.19 8.40
N MET A 135 -12.71 -41.65 9.65
CA MET A 135 -13.32 -41.12 10.88
C MET A 135 -13.03 -39.64 11.22
N TYR A 136 -12.28 -38.92 10.38
CA TYR A 136 -12.03 -37.50 10.57
C TYR A 136 -13.25 -36.67 10.11
N PRO A 137 -13.68 -35.68 10.90
CA PRO A 137 -14.79 -34.84 10.49
C PRO A 137 -14.45 -34.12 9.18
N VAL A 138 -15.31 -34.32 8.17
CA VAL A 138 -15.26 -33.63 6.89
C VAL A 138 -15.32 -32.12 7.14
N GLY A 139 -14.44 -31.34 6.50
CA GLY A 139 -14.48 -29.87 6.56
C GLY A 139 -13.65 -29.23 7.68
N LEU A 140 -12.58 -29.87 8.14
CA LEU A 140 -11.56 -29.17 8.93
C LEU A 140 -10.87 -28.10 8.07
N ASN A 141 -11.10 -26.82 8.37
CA ASN A 141 -10.44 -25.69 7.71
C ASN A 141 -8.98 -25.57 8.17
N VAL A 142 -8.09 -26.35 7.56
CA VAL A 142 -6.67 -26.38 7.90
C VAL A 142 -5.78 -26.24 6.66
N TYR A 143 -4.62 -25.60 6.82
CA TYR A 143 -3.66 -25.42 5.73
C TYR A 143 -2.22 -25.61 6.18
N ALA A 144 -1.34 -25.90 5.22
CA ALA A 144 0.10 -25.97 5.37
C ALA A 144 0.76 -25.37 4.13
N ILE A 145 1.79 -24.56 4.32
CA ILE A 145 2.64 -24.08 3.22
C ILE A 145 3.97 -24.82 3.29
N MET A 146 4.36 -25.47 2.20
CA MET A 146 5.67 -26.13 2.08
C MET A 146 6.38 -25.62 0.83
N GLY A 147 7.49 -24.92 1.02
CA GLY A 147 8.19 -24.22 -0.06
C GLY A 147 7.26 -23.18 -0.69
N SER A 148 7.07 -23.26 -2.01
CA SER A 148 6.19 -22.35 -2.76
C SER A 148 4.78 -22.90 -2.97
N LYS A 149 4.39 -24.00 -2.32
CA LYS A 149 3.10 -24.66 -2.54
C LYS A 149 2.17 -24.57 -1.33
N LEU A 150 0.89 -24.40 -1.61
CA LEU A 150 -0.19 -24.40 -0.63
C LEU A 150 -0.89 -25.76 -0.61
N TYR A 151 -0.93 -26.40 0.57
CA TYR A 151 -1.76 -27.56 0.85
C TYR A 151 -2.87 -27.18 1.81
N PHE A 152 -4.09 -27.62 1.56
CA PHE A 152 -5.22 -27.32 2.43
C PHE A 152 -6.24 -28.46 2.45
N ALA A 153 -6.96 -28.54 3.56
CA ALA A 153 -8.22 -29.24 3.66
C ALA A 153 -9.29 -28.17 3.93
N ALA A 154 -10.27 -28.07 3.04
CA ALA A 154 -11.44 -27.21 3.18
C ALA A 154 -12.53 -27.73 2.22
N PRO A 155 -13.82 -27.45 2.48
CA PRO A 155 -14.89 -27.88 1.59
C PRO A 155 -14.79 -27.26 0.18
N ASN A 156 -14.21 -26.06 0.06
CA ASN A 156 -14.02 -25.36 -1.20
C ASN A 156 -12.55 -25.08 -1.48
N GLN A 157 -12.25 -24.51 -2.66
CA GLN A 157 -10.92 -24.02 -3.00
C GLN A 157 -10.44 -22.97 -2.00
N ALA A 158 -9.14 -22.90 -1.73
CA ALA A 158 -8.58 -21.90 -0.82
C ALA A 158 -8.28 -20.57 -1.55
N LYS A 159 -8.35 -19.45 -0.83
CA LYS A 159 -7.85 -18.15 -1.28
C LYS A 159 -6.85 -17.62 -0.27
N ILE A 160 -5.79 -16.98 -0.76
CA ILE A 160 -4.85 -16.26 0.08
C ILE A 160 -5.36 -14.84 0.27
N THR A 161 -5.26 -14.33 1.49
CA THR A 161 -5.51 -12.93 1.82
C THR A 161 -4.21 -12.23 2.20
N GLY A 162 -4.01 -11.02 1.72
CA GLY A 162 -2.82 -10.23 2.01
C GLY A 162 -2.87 -8.84 1.39
N PRO A 163 -2.00 -7.92 1.82
CA PRO A 163 -1.97 -6.58 1.28
C PRO A 163 -1.43 -6.61 -0.16
N ALA A 164 -2.17 -6.00 -1.08
CA ALA A 164 -1.77 -5.89 -2.47
C ALA A 164 -1.85 -4.42 -2.92
N VAL A 165 -0.74 -3.89 -3.42
CA VAL A 165 -0.65 -2.49 -3.85
C VAL A 165 0.00 -2.43 -5.22
N ALA A 166 -0.65 -1.75 -6.16
CA ALA A 166 -0.07 -1.38 -7.44
C ALA A 166 0.10 0.14 -7.51
N ARG A 167 0.85 0.62 -8.49
CA ARG A 167 0.89 2.04 -8.81
C ARG A 167 -0.51 2.52 -9.25
N ALA A 168 -0.94 3.70 -8.80
CA ALA A 168 -2.26 4.23 -9.15
C ALA A 168 -2.29 4.80 -10.57
N THR A 169 -3.49 4.89 -11.13
CA THR A 169 -3.78 5.83 -12.23
C THR A 169 -4.21 7.16 -11.63
N TRP A 170 -3.91 8.29 -12.28
CA TRP A 170 -4.13 9.68 -11.81
C TRP A 170 -5.59 10.07 -11.49
N ALA A 171 -6.56 9.17 -11.65
CA ALA A 171 -7.97 9.45 -11.46
C ALA A 171 -8.46 9.05 -10.06
N GLY A 172 -9.24 9.93 -9.43
CA GLY A 172 -9.98 9.64 -8.20
C GLY A 172 -9.34 10.17 -6.91
N ASN A 173 -9.64 9.49 -5.81
CA ASN A 173 -9.12 9.83 -4.48
C ASN A 173 -7.83 9.06 -4.19
N ILE A 174 -7.02 9.61 -3.28
CA ILE A 174 -5.87 8.86 -2.75
C ILE A 174 -6.33 7.58 -2.07
N ARG A 175 -5.49 6.55 -2.13
CA ARG A 175 -5.80 5.21 -1.61
C ARG A 175 -5.31 4.98 -0.19
N CYS A 176 -4.52 5.89 0.35
CA CYS A 176 -4.18 5.92 1.77
C CYS A 176 -5.16 6.80 2.54
N ARG A 177 -5.15 6.69 3.87
CA ARG A 177 -5.97 7.57 4.72
C ARG A 177 -5.60 9.04 4.51
N ASP A 178 -6.57 9.92 4.73
CA ASP A 178 -6.43 11.37 4.48
C ASP A 178 -5.32 12.01 5.34
N SER A 179 -4.95 11.37 6.46
CA SER A 179 -3.81 11.76 7.31
C SER A 179 -2.45 11.70 6.62
N HIS A 180 -2.32 10.92 5.55
CA HIS A 180 -1.07 10.80 4.78
C HIS A 180 -0.91 11.90 3.72
N ALA A 181 -1.96 12.69 3.44
CA ALA A 181 -1.93 13.69 2.38
C ALA A 181 -0.74 14.68 2.47
N PRO A 182 -0.38 15.23 3.66
CA PRO A 182 0.79 16.10 3.76
C PRO A 182 2.10 15.38 3.42
N ALA A 183 2.23 14.11 3.81
CA ALA A 183 3.42 13.32 3.49
C ALA A 183 3.56 13.05 1.99
N ILE A 184 2.44 12.86 1.28
CA ILE A 184 2.43 12.73 -0.19
C ILE A 184 2.95 14.02 -0.83
N VAL A 185 2.51 15.19 -0.35
CA VAL A 185 2.99 16.50 -0.83
C VAL A 185 4.49 16.63 -0.59
N HIS A 186 4.99 16.36 0.62
CA HIS A 186 6.43 16.44 0.91
C HIS A 186 7.25 15.45 0.07
N GLY A 187 6.75 14.23 -0.13
CA GLY A 187 7.39 13.23 -1.00
C GLY A 187 7.43 13.69 -2.46
N ALA A 188 6.33 14.23 -2.98
CA ALA A 188 6.28 14.75 -4.35
C ALA A 188 7.26 15.91 -4.56
N MET A 189 7.36 16.83 -3.59
CA MET A 189 8.35 17.91 -3.61
C MET A 189 9.79 17.35 -3.59
N ALA A 190 10.07 16.31 -2.81
CA ALA A 190 11.39 15.67 -2.79
C ALA A 190 11.76 14.98 -4.11
N TYR A 191 10.78 14.44 -4.85
CA TYR A 191 11.02 13.87 -6.18
C TYR A 191 11.27 14.93 -7.26
N LEU A 192 10.62 16.09 -7.14
CA LEU A 192 10.68 17.15 -8.14
C LEU A 192 11.91 18.05 -7.93
N LEU A 193 12.15 18.50 -6.71
CA LEU A 193 13.23 19.46 -6.43
C LEU A 193 14.63 18.88 -6.67
N THR A 194 15.50 19.66 -7.30
CA THR A 194 16.89 19.27 -7.54
C THR A 194 17.71 19.27 -6.26
N LYS A 195 18.60 18.29 -6.11
CA LYS A 195 19.49 18.15 -4.94
C LYS A 195 20.59 19.21 -4.88
N GLU A 196 20.77 19.96 -5.97
CA GLU A 196 21.81 20.95 -6.16
C GLU A 196 21.20 22.30 -6.57
N GLY A 197 21.95 23.38 -6.35
CA GLY A 197 21.56 24.74 -6.71
C GLY A 197 20.59 25.40 -5.73
N VAL A 198 19.81 26.37 -6.22
CA VAL A 198 18.92 27.22 -5.40
C VAL A 198 17.84 26.42 -4.67
N TRP A 199 17.48 25.24 -5.18
CA TRP A 199 16.45 24.37 -4.62
C TRP A 199 16.96 23.36 -3.58
N ALA A 200 18.27 23.27 -3.36
CA ALA A 200 18.88 22.23 -2.50
C ALA A 200 18.38 22.29 -1.05
N GLN A 201 18.21 23.49 -0.49
CA GLN A 201 17.72 23.67 0.88
C GLN A 201 16.25 23.23 1.02
N ALA A 202 15.42 23.57 0.03
CA ALA A 202 14.02 23.14 0.01
C ALA A 202 13.93 21.61 -0.16
N PHE A 203 14.73 21.03 -1.07
CA PHE A 203 14.84 19.58 -1.22
C PHE A 203 15.17 18.89 0.11
N GLN A 204 16.20 19.36 0.83
CA GLN A 204 16.63 18.73 2.09
C GLN A 204 15.51 18.70 3.13
N MET A 205 14.82 19.82 3.33
CA MET A 205 13.71 19.89 4.30
C MET A 205 12.57 18.93 3.95
N HIS A 206 12.14 18.90 2.68
CA HIS A 206 11.07 18.00 2.24
C HIS A 206 11.49 16.53 2.29
N ALA A 207 12.74 16.22 1.93
CA ALA A 207 13.28 14.87 1.97
C ALA A 207 13.41 14.33 3.41
N GLU A 208 13.85 15.16 4.37
CA GLU A 208 13.94 14.80 5.78
C GLU A 208 12.57 14.51 6.39
N LEU A 209 11.58 15.38 6.15
CA LEU A 209 10.22 15.18 6.63
C LEU A 209 9.59 13.91 6.06
N TYR A 210 9.76 13.68 4.76
CA TYR A 210 9.24 12.49 4.10
C TYR A 210 9.93 11.22 4.60
N ALA A 211 11.26 11.22 4.72
CA ALA A 211 12.00 10.09 5.25
C ALA A 211 11.66 9.77 6.72
N ALA A 212 11.50 10.80 7.55
CA ALA A 212 11.07 10.66 8.94
C ALA A 212 9.65 10.06 9.03
N TYR A 213 8.74 10.50 8.15
CA TYR A 213 7.38 9.96 8.08
C TYR A 213 7.35 8.49 7.65
N LEU A 214 8.09 8.12 6.60
CA LEU A 214 8.24 6.71 6.20
C LEU A 214 8.89 5.88 7.31
N GLY A 215 9.85 6.45 8.05
CA GLY A 215 10.44 5.85 9.24
C GLY A 215 9.41 5.57 10.34
N ALA A 216 8.49 6.51 10.58
CA ALA A 216 7.40 6.35 11.52
C ALA A 216 6.45 5.23 11.09
N ILE A 217 6.02 5.19 9.82
CA ILE A 217 5.17 4.10 9.28
C ILE A 217 5.79 2.73 9.53
N ARG A 218 7.11 2.61 9.32
CA ARG A 218 7.84 1.35 9.52
C ARG A 218 7.93 0.93 10.99
N SER A 219 7.89 1.87 11.93
CA SER A 219 8.02 1.59 13.37
C SER A 219 6.67 1.37 14.07
N VAL A 220 5.55 1.80 13.47
CA VAL A 220 4.20 1.60 14.05
C VAL A 220 3.97 0.13 14.37
N GLY A 221 3.52 -0.14 15.61
CA GLY A 221 3.10 -1.47 16.05
C GLY A 221 4.24 -2.46 16.31
N ARG A 222 5.50 -2.12 16.00
CA ARG A 222 6.65 -2.93 16.39
C ARG A 222 6.90 -2.74 17.89
N GLN A 223 7.02 -3.85 18.63
CA GLN A 223 7.46 -3.79 20.03
C GLN A 223 8.83 -3.13 20.07
N THR A 224 8.90 -1.89 20.54
CA THR A 224 10.15 -1.25 20.93
C THR A 224 10.73 -2.09 22.06
N GLY A 225 11.90 -2.68 21.80
CA GLY A 225 12.58 -3.70 22.61
C GLY A 225 12.12 -3.85 24.06
N VAL A 226 11.70 -5.07 24.41
CA VAL A 226 11.71 -5.52 25.81
C VAL A 226 13.10 -5.23 26.37
N PRO A 227 13.25 -4.51 27.50
CA PRO A 227 14.57 -4.33 28.10
C PRO A 227 15.14 -5.72 28.40
N MET A 228 16.37 -5.97 27.93
CA MET A 228 17.10 -7.20 28.26
C MET A 228 17.03 -7.41 29.78
N PRO A 229 16.66 -8.61 30.26
CA PRO A 229 16.78 -8.91 31.68
C PRO A 229 18.23 -8.67 32.07
N GLY A 230 18.44 -7.82 33.08
CA GLY A 230 19.77 -7.45 33.56
C GLY A 230 20.63 -8.69 33.74
N VAL A 231 21.82 -8.64 33.15
CA VAL A 231 22.90 -9.57 33.48
C VAL A 231 23.13 -9.45 34.98
N GLN A 232 22.94 -10.57 35.69
CA GLN A 232 23.22 -10.71 37.12
C GLN A 232 24.70 -10.48 37.43
#